data_AF-A0AAU3S2E5-F1
#
_entry.id   AF-A0AAU3S2E5-F1
#
_cell.length_a   1.000
_cell.length_b   1.000
_cell.length_c   1.000
_cell.angle_alpha   90.00
_cell.angle_beta   90.00
_cell.angle_gamma   90.00
#
_symmetry.space_group_name_H-M   'P 1'
#
loop_
_entity.id
_entity.type
_entity.pdbx_description
1 polymer ?
#
loop_
_entity_poly.entity_id
_entity_poly.type
_entity_poly.pdbx_seq_one_letter_code
_entity_poly.pdbx_strand_id
1 'polypeptide(L)'
;MTAWTAPGSPGLLTPASAAAVCAFAAAWLSVGREQGLRRARLIVVGGAVEPEEPLWGRLRQRLRAKARPEWLCLPVAVVVAVLAGSVLPLAAGVVAVPLVGRRLRARERERAKWRRGDEVVTWCGAVAGELRAGRQPGQALTLATRDTEALGSAEPRVLAAARFGGDVPGALREAAREPGAEGLAGVAACWQVAVDGGAGLAAGLERLEAALRAERDQREELRAQLTGPRTTAALLALLPVLGLLLGTAMGASPLRVLLHTPAGFGCLALAGALEAAGLYWTARITRAGERR
;
A
#
# COMPACT_ATOMS: atom_id res chain seq x y z
N MET A 1 63.20 -34.75 -0.42
CA MET A 1 62.74 -34.00 -1.60
C MET A 1 61.36 -34.51 -2.00
N THR A 2 60.30 -33.98 -1.39
CA THR A 2 58.91 -34.28 -1.76
C THR A 2 58.03 -33.11 -1.37
N ALA A 3 57.98 -32.07 -2.21
CA ALA A 3 56.98 -31.02 -2.09
C ALA A 3 56.91 -30.22 -3.40
N TRP A 4 55.92 -30.51 -4.25
CA TRP A 4 55.05 -29.51 -4.86
C TRP A 4 54.12 -30.16 -5.89
N THR A 5 52.89 -30.46 -5.49
CA THR A 5 51.75 -30.46 -6.41
C THR A 5 50.55 -29.87 -5.67
N ALA A 6 50.12 -28.69 -6.08
CA ALA A 6 48.74 -28.24 -5.90
C ALA A 6 48.41 -27.19 -6.99
N PRO A 7 47.47 -27.49 -7.89
CA PRO A 7 46.98 -26.58 -8.93
C PRO A 7 45.85 -25.71 -8.36
N GLY A 8 45.64 -24.51 -8.91
CA GLY A 8 44.51 -23.67 -8.52
C GLY A 8 44.46 -22.38 -9.30
N SER A 9 43.87 -22.46 -10.49
CA SER A 9 43.53 -21.38 -11.39
C SER A 9 42.78 -20.21 -10.71
N PRO A 10 42.93 -18.97 -11.21
CA PRO A 10 42.18 -17.82 -10.71
C PRO A 10 40.68 -18.09 -10.84
N GLY A 11 39.95 -17.89 -9.74
CA GLY A 11 38.52 -18.13 -9.64
C GLY A 11 37.73 -17.34 -10.68
N LEU A 12 37.49 -17.96 -11.83
CA LEU A 12 36.45 -17.54 -12.75
C LEU A 12 35.13 -17.62 -11.99
N LEU A 13 34.44 -16.47 -11.93
CA LEU A 13 33.01 -16.39 -11.71
C LEU A 13 32.35 -17.55 -12.47
N THR A 14 31.76 -18.50 -11.74
CA THR A 14 31.13 -19.66 -12.37
C THR A 14 30.11 -19.17 -13.41
N PRO A 15 30.04 -19.73 -14.62
CA PRO A 15 29.07 -19.30 -15.64
C PRO A 15 27.62 -19.34 -15.12
N ALA A 16 27.37 -20.14 -14.09
CA ALA A 16 26.12 -20.18 -13.34
C ALA A 16 25.74 -18.85 -12.64
N SER A 17 26.69 -18.12 -12.04
CA SER A 17 26.41 -16.84 -11.38
C SER A 17 26.15 -15.73 -12.39
N ALA A 18 26.83 -15.73 -13.53
CA ALA A 18 26.54 -14.82 -14.64
C ALA A 18 25.17 -15.11 -15.26
N ALA A 19 24.82 -16.38 -15.45
CA ALA A 19 23.52 -16.79 -15.97
C ALA A 19 22.36 -16.42 -15.02
N ALA A 20 22.55 -16.54 -13.70
CA ALA A 20 21.55 -16.16 -12.71
C ALA A 20 21.30 -14.64 -12.66
N VAL A 21 22.36 -13.82 -12.77
CA VAL A 21 22.24 -12.36 -12.86
C VAL A 21 21.56 -11.93 -14.16
N CYS A 22 21.88 -12.58 -15.29
CA CYS A 22 21.23 -12.34 -16.57
C CYS A 22 19.75 -12.74 -16.57
N ALA A 23 19.40 -13.87 -15.95
CA ALA A 23 18.01 -14.32 -15.82
C ALA A 23 17.20 -13.40 -14.89
N PHE A 24 17.81 -12.91 -13.80
CA PHE A 24 17.20 -11.93 -12.91
C PHE A 24 17.01 -10.57 -13.60
N ALA A 25 18.02 -10.10 -14.35
CA ALA A 25 17.91 -8.87 -15.13
C ALA A 25 16.85 -8.98 -16.23
N ALA A 26 16.73 -10.13 -16.90
CA ALA A 26 15.69 -10.39 -17.89
C ALA A 26 14.28 -10.46 -17.26
N ALA A 27 14.13 -11.08 -16.08
CA ALA A 27 12.88 -11.10 -15.33
C ALA A 27 12.50 -9.71 -14.81
N TRP A 28 13.47 -8.91 -14.36
CA TRP A 28 13.25 -7.54 -13.88
C TRP A 28 12.93 -6.58 -15.02
N LEU A 29 13.63 -6.68 -16.15
CA LEU A 29 13.41 -5.86 -17.34
C LEU A 29 12.12 -6.21 -18.07
N SER A 30 11.66 -7.47 -18.03
CA SER A 30 10.35 -7.85 -18.58
C SER A 30 9.21 -7.29 -17.74
N VAL A 31 9.32 -7.33 -16.40
CA VAL A 31 8.34 -6.69 -15.49
C VAL A 31 8.37 -5.16 -15.62
N GLY A 32 9.55 -4.56 -15.81
CA GLY A 32 9.72 -3.11 -16.01
C GLY A 32 9.27 -2.59 -17.38
N ARG A 33 9.54 -3.33 -18.47
CA ARG A 33 9.12 -2.96 -19.85
C ARG A 33 7.59 -2.92 -19.98
N GLU A 34 6.87 -3.82 -19.31
CA GLU A 34 5.40 -3.85 -19.40
C GLU A 34 4.71 -2.71 -18.63
N GLN A 35 5.37 -2.14 -17.60
CA GLN A 35 4.92 -0.92 -16.92
C GLN A 35 5.16 0.34 -17.77
N GLY A 36 6.29 0.40 -18.50
CA GLY A 36 6.58 1.48 -19.45
C GLY A 36 5.59 1.52 -20.63
N LEU A 37 5.25 0.34 -21.16
CA LEU A 37 4.24 0.18 -22.22
C LEU A 37 2.83 0.59 -21.77
N ARG A 38 2.50 0.49 -20.46
CA ARG A 38 1.24 0.98 -19.88
C ARG A 38 1.12 2.51 -19.90
N ARG A 39 2.20 3.27 -19.62
CA ARG A 39 2.18 4.74 -19.73
C ARG A 39 2.08 5.19 -21.19
N ALA A 40 2.76 4.49 -22.09
CA ALA A 40 2.66 4.76 -23.53
C ALA A 40 1.25 4.44 -24.08
N ARG A 41 0.60 3.35 -23.65
CA ARG A 41 -0.76 3.00 -24.11
C ARG A 41 -1.87 3.89 -23.56
N LEU A 42 -1.71 4.46 -22.35
CA LEU A 42 -2.67 5.42 -21.78
C LEU A 42 -2.66 6.78 -22.48
N ILE A 43 -1.59 7.10 -23.21
CA ILE A 43 -1.49 8.32 -24.02
C ILE A 43 -1.95 8.06 -25.46
N VAL A 44 -1.91 6.81 -25.94
CA VAL A 44 -2.18 6.46 -27.35
C VAL A 44 -3.61 5.96 -27.60
N VAL A 45 -4.34 5.45 -26.62
CA VAL A 45 -5.71 4.94 -26.85
C VAL A 45 -6.76 5.98 -26.44
N GLY A 46 -6.75 7.09 -27.18
CA GLY A 46 -7.92 7.93 -27.38
C GLY A 46 -8.68 7.41 -28.61
N GLY A 47 -9.63 6.51 -28.38
CA GLY A 47 -10.61 6.07 -29.39
C GLY A 47 -10.19 4.84 -30.21
N ALA A 48 -10.87 3.72 -29.98
CA ALA A 48 -11.59 2.93 -30.99
C ALA A 48 -11.89 1.48 -30.53
N VAL A 49 -13.18 1.14 -30.56
CA VAL A 49 -13.84 -0.15 -30.87
C VAL A 49 -13.34 -1.42 -30.15
N GLU A 50 -14.19 -1.95 -29.25
CA GLU A 50 -14.05 -3.24 -28.56
C GLU A 50 -14.29 -4.45 -29.50
N PRO A 51 -13.30 -5.34 -29.73
CA PRO A 51 -13.53 -6.66 -30.30
C PRO A 51 -13.80 -7.69 -29.20
N GLU A 52 -14.70 -8.65 -29.46
CA GLU A 52 -15.06 -9.72 -28.53
C GLU A 52 -13.83 -10.43 -27.91
N GLU A 53 -13.67 -10.32 -26.59
CA GLU A 53 -12.55 -10.96 -25.89
C GLU A 53 -12.76 -12.48 -25.71
N PRO A 54 -11.79 -13.32 -26.14
CA PRO A 54 -11.84 -14.76 -25.92
C PRO A 54 -11.78 -15.12 -24.42
N LEU A 55 -12.42 -16.24 -24.06
CA LEU A 55 -12.50 -16.79 -22.68
C LEU A 55 -11.15 -16.87 -21.96
N TRP A 56 -10.05 -17.06 -22.72
CA TRP A 56 -8.68 -17.06 -22.19
C TRP A 56 -8.22 -15.68 -21.69
N GLY A 57 -8.71 -14.58 -22.28
CA GLY A 57 -8.48 -13.20 -21.83
C GLY A 57 -9.07 -12.94 -20.45
N ARG A 58 -10.30 -13.41 -20.21
CA ARG A 58 -10.98 -13.36 -18.89
C ARG A 58 -10.30 -14.25 -17.84
N LEU A 59 -9.82 -15.44 -18.23
CA LEU A 59 -9.06 -16.32 -17.34
C LEU A 59 -7.69 -15.71 -16.97
N ARG A 60 -7.02 -15.09 -17.95
CA ARG A 60 -5.73 -14.41 -17.78
C ARG A 60 -5.86 -13.13 -16.96
N GLN A 61 -6.98 -12.38 -17.10
CA GLN A 61 -7.30 -11.25 -16.23
C GLN A 61 -7.60 -11.68 -14.78
N ARG A 62 -8.31 -12.79 -14.56
CA ARG A 62 -8.52 -13.34 -13.21
C ARG A 62 -7.22 -13.83 -12.56
N LEU A 63 -6.31 -14.42 -13.34
CA LEU A 63 -4.96 -14.77 -12.87
C LEU A 63 -4.10 -13.51 -12.63
N ARG A 64 -4.20 -12.47 -13.48
CA ARG A 64 -3.53 -11.15 -13.35
C ARG A 64 -4.02 -10.30 -12.16
N ALA A 65 -5.31 -10.38 -11.82
CA ALA A 65 -5.88 -9.72 -10.63
C ALA A 65 -5.50 -10.43 -9.32
N LYS A 66 -5.10 -11.71 -9.43
CA LYS A 66 -4.69 -12.55 -8.30
C LYS A 66 -3.17 -12.69 -8.17
N ALA A 67 -2.41 -12.28 -9.18
CA ALA A 67 -0.95 -12.13 -9.15
C ALA A 67 -0.58 -10.94 -8.27
N ARG A 68 -0.65 -11.16 -6.95
CA ARG A 68 -0.35 -10.14 -5.97
C ARG A 68 1.14 -9.76 -6.03
N PRO A 69 1.51 -8.50 -5.76
CA PRO A 69 2.92 -8.05 -5.67
C PRO A 69 3.80 -8.88 -4.73
N GLU A 70 3.19 -9.69 -3.88
CA GLU A 70 3.76 -10.75 -3.04
C GLU A 70 4.61 -11.75 -3.80
N TRP A 71 4.30 -12.01 -5.09
CA TRP A 71 5.02 -12.94 -5.94
C TRP A 71 6.38 -12.40 -6.42
N LEU A 72 6.63 -11.09 -6.28
CA LEU A 72 7.95 -10.49 -6.57
C LEU A 72 8.99 -10.78 -5.48
N CYS A 73 8.57 -11.20 -4.28
CA CYS A 73 9.49 -11.61 -3.21
C CYS A 73 10.15 -12.97 -3.49
N LEU A 74 9.47 -13.83 -4.22
CA LEU A 74 9.95 -15.17 -4.59
C LEU A 74 11.19 -15.15 -5.50
N PRO A 75 11.22 -14.41 -6.63
CA PRO A 75 12.42 -14.35 -7.47
C PRO A 75 13.60 -13.66 -6.77
N VAL A 76 13.35 -12.67 -5.90
CA VAL A 76 14.41 -12.03 -5.10
C VAL A 76 14.99 -13.01 -4.07
N ALA A 77 14.13 -13.76 -3.37
CA ALA A 77 14.58 -14.79 -2.42
C ALA A 77 15.33 -15.94 -3.12
N VAL A 78 14.89 -16.35 -4.31
CA VAL A 78 15.55 -17.38 -5.12
C VAL A 78 16.93 -16.91 -5.61
N VAL A 79 17.06 -15.67 -6.04
CA VAL A 79 18.36 -15.10 -6.47
C VAL A 79 19.33 -15.00 -5.30
N VAL A 80 18.86 -14.59 -4.11
CA VAL A 80 19.68 -14.57 -2.89
C VAL A 80 20.07 -15.99 -2.45
N ALA A 81 19.17 -16.98 -2.58
CA ALA A 81 19.46 -18.38 -2.25
C ALA A 81 20.49 -19.00 -3.20
N VAL A 82 20.37 -18.75 -4.50
CA VAL A 82 21.30 -19.26 -5.53
C VAL A 82 22.69 -18.63 -5.38
N LEU A 83 22.79 -17.35 -5.02
CA LEU A 83 24.08 -16.69 -4.77
C LEU A 83 24.73 -17.13 -3.44
N ALA A 84 23.96 -17.57 -2.45
CA ALA A 84 24.45 -17.93 -1.13
C ALA A 84 24.85 -19.41 -0.97
N GLY A 85 24.36 -20.31 -1.81
CA GLY A 85 24.66 -21.75 -1.74
C GLY A 85 24.20 -22.42 -0.44
N SER A 86 23.16 -21.89 0.21
CA SER A 86 22.67 -22.33 1.53
C SER A 86 21.14 -22.44 1.54
N VAL A 87 20.59 -23.28 2.41
CA VAL A 87 19.14 -23.53 2.55
C VAL A 87 18.44 -22.51 3.48
N LEU A 88 19.22 -21.73 4.25
CA LEU A 88 18.72 -20.72 5.19
C LEU A 88 17.99 -19.53 4.52
N PRO A 89 18.44 -18.98 3.38
CA PRO A 89 17.69 -17.97 2.63
C PRO A 89 16.33 -18.47 2.11
N LEU A 90 16.19 -19.78 1.86
CA LEU A 90 14.93 -20.40 1.47
C LEU A 90 13.93 -20.38 2.64
N ALA A 91 14.36 -20.73 3.85
CA ALA A 91 13.52 -20.65 5.05
C ALA A 91 13.14 -19.19 5.39
N ALA A 92 14.09 -18.25 5.26
CA ALA A 92 13.81 -16.82 5.44
C ALA A 92 12.84 -16.29 4.38
N GLY A 93 12.95 -16.73 3.13
CA GLY A 93 12.01 -16.41 2.05
C GLY A 93 10.58 -16.91 2.32
N VAL A 94 10.45 -18.14 2.82
CA VAL A 94 9.14 -18.73 3.19
C VAL A 94 8.44 -17.94 4.29
N VAL A 95 9.19 -17.36 5.24
CA VAL A 95 8.62 -16.51 6.31
C VAL A 95 8.42 -15.06 5.85
N ALA A 96 9.29 -14.55 4.97
CA ALA A 96 9.20 -13.18 4.44
C ALA A 96 7.99 -12.99 3.51
N VAL A 97 7.63 -13.98 2.70
CA VAL A 97 6.48 -13.91 1.77
C VAL A 97 5.16 -13.60 2.49
N PRO A 98 4.72 -14.33 3.54
CA PRO A 98 3.48 -14.01 4.23
C PRO A 98 3.58 -12.69 5.01
N LEU A 99 4.75 -12.31 5.53
CA LEU A 99 4.95 -11.02 6.23
C LEU A 99 4.83 -9.83 5.28
N VAL A 100 5.52 -9.88 4.14
CA VAL A 100 5.43 -8.84 3.10
C VAL A 100 4.02 -8.80 2.52
N GLY A 101 3.39 -9.95 2.26
CA GLY A 101 2.01 -10.00 1.81
C GLY A 101 1.02 -9.43 2.83
N ARG A 102 1.21 -9.68 4.12
CA ARG A 102 0.41 -9.03 5.19
C ARG A 102 0.66 -7.53 5.23
N ARG A 103 1.90 -7.05 5.09
CA ARG A 103 2.22 -5.61 5.06
C ARG A 103 1.65 -4.91 3.81
N LEU A 104 1.74 -5.53 2.65
CA LEU A 104 1.17 -5.00 1.40
C LEU A 104 -0.36 -4.94 1.50
N ARG A 105 -1.01 -6.02 1.95
CA ARG A 105 -2.45 -6.02 2.23
C ARG A 105 -2.86 -4.98 3.25
N ALA A 106 -2.09 -4.81 4.33
CA ALA A 106 -2.35 -3.78 5.33
C ALA A 106 -2.24 -2.38 4.70
N ARG A 107 -1.25 -2.14 3.84
CA ARG A 107 -1.10 -0.88 3.10
C ARG A 107 -2.21 -0.65 2.08
N GLU A 108 -2.67 -1.69 1.38
CA GLU A 108 -3.80 -1.60 0.45
C GLU A 108 -5.09 -1.27 1.19
N ARG A 109 -5.35 -1.95 2.32
CA ARG A 109 -6.50 -1.64 3.20
C ARG A 109 -6.42 -0.21 3.67
N GLU A 110 -5.27 0.23 4.13
CA GLU A 110 -5.07 1.60 4.57
C GLU A 110 -5.36 2.60 3.44
N ARG A 111 -4.79 2.38 2.25
CA ARG A 111 -5.09 3.21 1.06
C ARG A 111 -6.56 3.23 0.69
N ALA A 112 -7.27 2.12 0.82
CA ALA A 112 -8.71 2.06 0.58
C ALA A 112 -9.48 2.92 1.60
N LYS A 113 -9.09 2.90 2.88
CA LYS A 113 -9.66 3.81 3.89
C LYS A 113 -9.46 5.28 3.52
N TRP A 114 -8.24 5.65 3.12
CA TRP A 114 -7.92 7.02 2.70
C TRP A 114 -8.77 7.46 1.51
N ARG A 115 -8.92 6.61 0.48
CA ARG A 115 -9.76 6.88 -0.69
C ARG A 115 -11.22 7.08 -0.30
N ARG A 116 -11.75 6.21 0.57
CA ARG A 116 -13.12 6.32 1.05
C ARG A 116 -13.35 7.60 1.86
N GLY A 117 -12.36 8.01 2.66
CA GLY A 117 -12.41 9.28 3.37
C GLY A 117 -12.53 10.47 2.42
N ASP A 118 -11.72 10.48 1.35
CA ASP A 118 -11.79 11.51 0.31
C ASP A 118 -13.16 11.53 -0.39
N GLU A 119 -13.69 10.35 -0.73
CA GLU A 119 -15.03 10.19 -1.29
C GLU A 119 -16.12 10.73 -0.36
N VAL A 120 -16.03 10.48 0.96
CA VAL A 120 -16.96 11.04 1.95
C VAL A 120 -16.93 12.57 1.98
N VAL A 121 -15.73 13.17 1.87
CA VAL A 121 -15.59 14.64 1.80
C VAL A 121 -16.24 15.20 0.52
N THR A 122 -15.94 14.59 -0.63
CA THR A 122 -16.54 14.99 -1.92
C THR A 122 -18.06 14.86 -1.89
N TRP A 123 -18.56 13.75 -1.36
CA TRP A 123 -19.99 13.51 -1.19
C TRP A 123 -20.65 14.53 -0.25
N CYS A 124 -20.02 14.85 0.88
CA CYS A 124 -20.52 15.87 1.82
C CYS A 124 -20.66 17.24 1.14
N GLY A 125 -19.66 17.63 0.34
CA GLY A 125 -19.71 18.87 -0.44
C GLY A 125 -20.81 18.86 -1.52
N ALA A 126 -21.01 17.72 -2.19
CA ALA A 126 -22.09 17.57 -3.16
C ALA A 126 -23.48 17.68 -2.48
N VAL A 127 -23.69 17.04 -1.33
CA VAL A 127 -24.93 17.17 -0.56
C VAL A 127 -25.17 18.62 -0.13
N ALA A 128 -24.14 19.30 0.38
CA ALA A 128 -24.22 20.71 0.75
C ALA A 128 -24.58 21.61 -0.45
N GLY A 129 -23.99 21.36 -1.62
CA GLY A 129 -24.29 22.06 -2.86
C GLY A 129 -25.74 21.90 -3.30
N GLU A 130 -26.28 20.67 -3.28
CA GLU A 130 -27.69 20.40 -3.62
C GLU A 130 -28.65 21.05 -2.62
N LEU A 131 -28.32 21.05 -1.33
CA LEU A 131 -29.12 21.73 -0.31
C LEU A 131 -29.13 23.25 -0.49
N ARG A 132 -27.97 23.86 -0.82
CA ARG A 132 -27.89 25.29 -1.17
C ARG A 132 -28.70 25.64 -2.42
N ALA A 133 -28.80 24.70 -3.36
CA ALA A 133 -29.66 24.84 -4.54
C ALA A 133 -31.16 24.70 -4.21
N GLY A 134 -31.52 24.52 -2.92
CA GLY A 134 -32.90 24.44 -2.45
C GLY A 134 -33.53 23.05 -2.57
N ARG A 135 -32.73 22.01 -2.84
CA ARG A 135 -33.25 20.63 -2.87
C ARG A 135 -33.64 20.15 -1.48
N GLN A 136 -34.64 19.28 -1.43
CA GLN A 136 -35.01 18.58 -0.20
C GLN A 136 -33.88 17.62 0.24
N PRO A 137 -33.61 17.47 1.55
CA PRO A 137 -32.48 16.67 2.05
C PRO A 137 -32.41 15.24 1.51
N GLY A 138 -33.54 14.54 1.39
CA GLY A 138 -33.56 13.18 0.83
C GLY A 138 -33.22 13.13 -0.66
N GLN A 139 -33.59 14.16 -1.42
CA GLN A 139 -33.21 14.28 -2.84
C GLN A 139 -31.74 14.66 -2.99
N ALA A 140 -31.23 15.57 -2.16
CA ALA A 140 -29.83 15.97 -2.14
C ALA A 140 -28.90 14.76 -1.89
N LEU A 141 -29.24 13.90 -0.91
CA LEU A 141 -28.53 12.63 -0.68
C LEU A 141 -28.52 11.74 -1.93
N THR A 142 -29.70 11.55 -2.55
CA THR A 142 -29.85 10.67 -3.72
C THR A 142 -29.06 11.17 -4.94
N LEU A 143 -28.96 12.48 -5.12
CA LEU A 143 -28.19 13.08 -6.22
C LEU A 143 -26.69 12.98 -5.95
N ALA A 144 -26.26 13.35 -4.75
CA ALA A 144 -24.84 13.33 -4.36
C ALA A 144 -24.22 11.91 -4.39
N THR A 145 -25.00 10.86 -4.13
CA THR A 145 -24.50 9.47 -4.20
C THR A 145 -24.25 8.98 -5.62
N ARG A 146 -24.78 9.64 -6.67
CA ARG A 146 -24.59 9.16 -8.06
C ARG A 146 -23.15 9.24 -8.53
N ASP A 147 -22.42 10.21 -8.03
CA ASP A 147 -21.07 10.54 -8.50
C ASP A 147 -19.99 10.03 -7.55
N THR A 148 -20.33 9.30 -6.48
CA THR A 148 -19.38 8.93 -5.43
C THR A 148 -19.73 7.62 -4.70
N GLU A 149 -18.73 6.76 -4.45
CA GLU A 149 -18.89 5.49 -3.72
C GLU A 149 -18.78 5.63 -2.18
N ALA A 150 -18.92 6.84 -1.64
CA ALA A 150 -18.68 7.18 -0.23
C ALA A 150 -19.40 6.24 0.77
N LEU A 151 -20.66 5.91 0.47
CA LEU A 151 -21.50 5.06 1.32
C LEU A 151 -21.23 3.56 1.13
N GLY A 152 -20.59 3.15 0.04
CA GLY A 152 -20.30 1.76 -0.32
C GLY A 152 -21.51 0.83 -0.11
N SER A 153 -21.32 -0.27 0.62
CA SER A 153 -22.39 -1.24 0.90
C SER A 153 -23.57 -0.69 1.71
N ALA A 154 -23.43 0.47 2.36
CA ALA A 154 -24.49 1.10 3.14
C ALA A 154 -25.40 2.01 2.30
N GLU A 155 -25.04 2.32 1.05
CA GLU A 155 -25.78 3.21 0.17
C GLU A 155 -27.28 2.87 0.06
N PRO A 156 -27.69 1.61 -0.20
CA PRO A 156 -29.11 1.30 -0.36
C PRO A 156 -29.91 1.56 0.91
N ARG A 157 -29.30 1.34 2.09
CA ARG A 157 -29.94 1.54 3.38
C ARG A 157 -30.14 3.02 3.68
N VAL A 158 -29.13 3.85 3.42
CA VAL A 158 -29.20 5.30 3.62
C VAL A 158 -30.21 5.92 2.66
N LEU A 159 -30.19 5.52 1.38
CA LEU A 159 -31.14 6.01 0.38
C LEU A 159 -32.58 5.54 0.64
N ALA A 160 -32.77 4.31 1.11
CA ALA A 160 -34.09 3.84 1.52
C ALA A 160 -34.62 4.65 2.73
N ALA A 161 -33.79 4.87 3.75
CA ALA A 161 -34.16 5.72 4.88
C ALA A 161 -34.55 7.13 4.42
N ALA A 162 -33.77 7.73 3.51
CA ALA A 162 -34.04 9.07 2.99
C ALA A 162 -35.34 9.16 2.16
N ARG A 163 -35.66 8.12 1.38
CA ARG A 163 -36.85 8.09 0.51
C ARG A 163 -38.13 7.78 1.25
N PHE A 164 -38.06 6.91 2.25
CA PHE A 164 -39.24 6.43 2.98
C PHE A 164 -39.43 7.11 4.35
N GLY A 165 -38.67 8.16 4.65
CA GLY A 165 -38.78 8.89 5.93
C GLY A 165 -38.29 8.09 7.14
N GLY A 166 -37.36 7.16 6.93
CA GLY A 166 -36.71 6.39 7.99
C GLY A 166 -35.58 7.16 8.70
N ASP A 167 -34.88 6.46 9.60
CA ASP A 167 -33.76 7.02 10.37
C ASP A 167 -32.48 7.16 9.53
N VAL A 168 -32.36 8.29 8.82
CA VAL A 168 -31.16 8.66 8.04
C VAL A 168 -29.93 8.82 8.94
N PRO A 169 -29.98 9.54 10.08
CA PRO A 169 -28.85 9.61 11.01
C PRO A 169 -28.37 8.25 11.49
N GLY A 170 -29.28 7.33 11.84
CA GLY A 170 -28.93 5.97 12.25
C GLY A 170 -28.23 5.18 11.14
N ALA A 171 -28.74 5.25 9.91
CA ALA A 171 -28.12 4.59 8.76
C ALA A 171 -26.70 5.13 8.47
N LEU A 172 -26.49 6.44 8.62
CA LEU A 172 -25.19 7.09 8.46
C LEU A 172 -24.21 6.72 9.59
N ARG A 173 -24.67 6.65 10.85
CA ARG A 173 -23.84 6.20 11.99
C ARG A 173 -23.40 4.75 11.83
N GLU A 174 -24.27 3.88 11.29
CA GLU A 174 -23.90 2.50 11.00
C GLU A 174 -22.86 2.44 9.87
N ALA A 175 -23.06 3.23 8.81
CA ALA A 175 -22.08 3.35 7.72
C ALA A 175 -20.72 3.89 8.20
N ALA A 176 -20.72 4.78 9.19
CA ALA A 176 -19.50 5.37 9.77
C ALA A 176 -18.61 4.38 10.53
N ARG A 177 -19.11 3.17 10.84
CA ARG A 177 -18.31 2.10 11.45
C ARG A 177 -17.36 1.43 10.46
N GLU A 178 -17.61 1.60 9.17
CA GLU A 178 -16.73 1.07 8.13
C GLU A 178 -15.43 1.89 8.06
N PRO A 179 -14.26 1.23 7.90
CA PRO A 179 -12.99 1.93 7.84
C PRO A 179 -12.93 2.96 6.70
N GLY A 180 -12.56 4.20 7.01
CA GLY A 180 -12.52 5.31 6.05
C GLY A 180 -13.86 6.03 5.84
N ALA A 181 -14.92 5.64 6.53
CA ALA A 181 -16.23 6.28 6.47
C ALA A 181 -16.55 7.12 7.73
N GLU A 182 -15.57 7.39 8.58
CA GLU A 182 -15.75 8.00 9.90
C GLU A 182 -16.41 9.39 9.81
N GLY A 183 -16.17 10.13 8.72
CA GLY A 183 -16.78 11.43 8.45
C GLY A 183 -18.32 11.40 8.35
N LEU A 184 -18.92 10.24 8.03
CA LEU A 184 -20.37 10.07 7.98
C LEU A 184 -21.04 10.24 9.36
N ALA A 185 -20.31 10.00 10.45
CA ALA A 185 -20.81 10.26 11.80
C ALA A 185 -21.03 11.77 12.03
N GLY A 186 -20.14 12.61 11.50
CA GLY A 186 -20.31 14.06 11.50
C GLY A 186 -21.54 14.49 10.69
N VAL A 187 -21.75 13.88 9.53
CA VAL A 187 -22.93 14.16 8.68
C VAL A 187 -24.22 13.78 9.41
N ALA A 188 -24.24 12.63 10.09
CA ALA A 188 -25.38 12.20 10.91
C ALA A 188 -25.67 13.18 12.04
N ALA A 189 -24.64 13.70 12.71
CA ALA A 189 -24.79 14.69 13.76
C ALA A 189 -25.33 16.03 13.22
N CYS A 190 -24.80 16.52 12.09
CA CYS A 190 -25.31 17.72 11.42
C CYS A 190 -26.78 17.55 11.02
N TRP A 191 -27.16 16.38 10.50
CA TRP A 191 -28.53 16.05 10.15
C TRP A 191 -29.46 16.12 11.36
N GLN A 192 -29.08 15.47 12.46
CA GLN A 192 -29.87 15.41 13.67
C GLN A 192 -30.07 16.80 14.28
N VAL A 193 -29.00 17.60 14.38
CA VAL A 193 -29.08 18.99 14.87
C VAL A 193 -29.92 19.89 13.97
N ALA A 194 -29.85 19.72 12.64
CA ALA A 194 -30.65 20.51 11.71
C ALA A 194 -32.14 20.17 11.77
N VAL A 195 -32.47 18.88 11.90
CA VAL A 195 -33.86 18.42 12.03
C VAL A 195 -34.45 18.80 13.38
N ASP A 196 -33.69 18.68 14.47
CA ASP A 196 -34.17 18.95 15.83
C ASP A 196 -34.15 20.45 16.18
N GLY A 197 -33.25 21.22 15.57
CA GLY A 197 -32.99 22.62 15.93
C GLY A 197 -33.32 23.67 14.86
N GLY A 198 -33.82 23.26 13.68
CA GLY A 198 -34.15 24.17 12.57
C GLY A 198 -32.96 24.90 11.95
N ALA A 199 -31.73 24.53 12.31
CA ALA A 199 -30.52 25.10 11.75
C ALA A 199 -30.32 24.65 10.29
N GLY A 200 -29.74 25.52 9.45
CA GLY A 200 -29.47 25.20 8.05
C GLY A 200 -28.51 24.01 7.91
N LEU A 201 -29.04 22.86 7.50
CA LEU A 201 -28.26 21.63 7.26
C LEU A 201 -27.10 21.88 6.28
N ALA A 202 -27.33 22.68 5.24
CA ALA A 202 -26.31 23.07 4.27
C ALA A 202 -25.09 23.69 4.96
N ALA A 203 -25.30 24.72 5.80
CA ALA A 203 -24.21 25.39 6.51
C ALA A 203 -23.48 24.48 7.49
N GLY A 204 -24.17 23.52 8.11
CA GLY A 204 -23.55 22.48 8.94
C GLY A 204 -22.63 21.57 8.14
N LEU A 205 -23.10 21.07 7.00
CA LEU A 205 -22.33 20.18 6.12
C LEU A 205 -21.15 20.90 5.44
N GLU A 206 -21.27 22.18 5.12
CA GLU A 206 -20.15 22.98 4.59
C GLU A 206 -19.03 23.16 5.62
N ARG A 207 -19.40 23.43 6.88
CA ARG A 207 -18.41 23.52 7.97
C ARG A 207 -17.75 22.17 8.22
N LEU A 208 -18.53 21.08 8.17
CA LEU A 208 -18.01 19.73 8.29
C LEU A 208 -17.06 19.39 7.13
N GLU A 209 -17.46 19.67 5.90
CA GLU A 209 -16.62 19.48 4.71
C GLU A 209 -15.31 20.27 4.84
N ALA A 210 -15.39 21.55 5.22
CA ALA A 210 -14.21 22.39 5.43
C ALA A 210 -13.30 21.82 6.52
N ALA A 211 -13.87 21.33 7.63
CA ALA A 211 -13.10 20.69 8.70
C ALA A 211 -12.40 19.41 8.22
N LEU A 212 -13.10 18.55 7.48
CA LEU A 212 -12.53 17.31 6.95
C LEU A 212 -11.45 17.59 5.88
N ARG A 213 -11.64 18.60 5.02
CA ARG A 213 -10.61 19.06 4.08
C ARG A 213 -9.38 19.61 4.80
N ALA A 214 -9.56 20.44 5.82
CA ALA A 214 -8.45 20.98 6.60
C ALA A 214 -7.65 19.86 7.29
N GLU A 215 -8.31 18.85 7.84
CA GLU A 215 -7.63 17.68 8.42
C GLU A 215 -6.83 16.90 7.36
N ARG A 216 -7.38 16.73 6.16
CA ARG A 216 -6.67 16.12 5.04
C ARG A 216 -5.42 16.93 4.66
N ASP A 217 -5.56 18.23 4.49
CA ASP A 217 -4.46 19.11 4.08
C ASP A 217 -3.33 19.10 5.11
N GLN A 218 -3.66 19.14 6.41
CA GLN A 218 -2.69 18.97 7.49
C GLN A 218 -1.92 17.65 7.38
N ARG A 219 -2.62 16.54 7.09
CA ARG A 219 -2.00 15.22 6.92
C ARG A 219 -1.10 15.18 5.69
N GLU A 220 -1.47 15.83 4.59
CA GLU A 220 -0.65 15.96 3.39
C GLU A 220 0.60 16.81 3.63
N GLU A 221 0.47 17.90 4.36
CA GLU A 221 1.58 18.76 4.76
C GLU A 221 2.57 18.02 5.66
N LEU A 222 2.09 17.29 6.67
CA LEU A 222 2.93 16.42 7.51
C LEU A 222 3.65 15.36 6.67
N ARG A 223 2.98 14.78 5.66
CA ARG A 223 3.62 13.81 4.76
C ARG A 223 4.72 14.48 3.94
N ALA A 224 4.49 15.71 3.46
CA ALA A 224 5.47 16.48 2.71
C ALA A 224 6.71 16.79 3.56
N GLN A 225 6.52 17.26 4.80
CA GLN A 225 7.61 17.54 5.74
C GLN A 225 8.46 16.29 6.05
N LEU A 226 7.84 15.12 6.10
CA LEU A 226 8.52 13.84 6.33
C LEU A 226 9.25 13.28 5.10
N THR A 227 9.17 13.92 3.93
CA THR A 227 9.85 13.45 2.71
C THR A 227 11.37 13.48 2.86
N GLY A 228 11.91 14.54 3.48
CA GLY A 228 13.34 14.67 3.78
C GLY A 228 13.85 13.51 4.66
N PRO A 229 13.33 13.35 5.89
CA PRO A 229 13.69 12.25 6.78
C PRO A 229 13.53 10.86 6.16
N ARG A 230 12.48 10.63 5.36
CA ARG A 230 12.29 9.35 4.65
C ARG A 230 13.35 9.09 3.60
N THR A 231 13.83 10.13 2.92
CA THR A 231 14.86 9.98 1.88
C THR A 231 16.21 9.63 2.50
N THR A 232 16.60 10.29 3.60
CA THR A 232 17.82 9.93 4.35
C THR A 232 17.74 8.53 4.94
N ALA A 233 16.59 8.17 5.52
CA ALA A 233 16.36 6.81 6.00
C ALA A 233 16.48 5.78 4.87
N ALA A 234 15.97 6.08 3.68
CA ALA A 234 16.11 5.22 2.50
C ALA A 234 17.58 5.08 2.05
N LEU A 235 18.36 6.17 2.07
CA LEU A 235 19.79 6.14 1.75
C LEU A 235 20.57 5.30 2.76
N LEU A 236 20.33 5.49 4.06
CA LEU A 236 20.96 4.70 5.12
C LEU A 236 20.56 3.22 5.04
N ALA A 237 19.32 2.93 4.67
CA ALA A 237 18.85 1.56 4.46
C ALA A 237 19.46 0.90 3.21
N LEU A 238 19.92 1.69 2.22
CA LEU A 238 20.60 1.18 1.03
C LEU A 238 22.09 0.90 1.28
N LEU A 239 22.70 1.55 2.28
CA LEU A 239 24.12 1.44 2.60
C LEU A 239 24.60 -0.02 2.85
N PRO A 240 23.88 -0.89 3.59
CA PRO A 240 24.28 -2.28 3.79
C PRO A 240 24.31 -3.08 2.49
N VAL A 241 23.39 -2.79 1.57
CA VAL A 241 23.31 -3.45 0.26
C VAL A 241 24.53 -3.08 -0.58
N LEU A 242 24.90 -1.79 -0.58
CA LEU A 242 26.11 -1.30 -1.24
C LEU A 242 27.38 -1.90 -0.63
N GLY A 243 27.45 -2.01 0.70
CA GLY A 243 28.58 -2.63 1.41
C GLY A 243 28.75 -4.11 1.05
N LEU A 244 27.66 -4.87 0.96
CA LEU A 244 27.70 -6.27 0.51
C LEU A 244 28.17 -6.38 -0.95
N LEU A 245 27.66 -5.53 -1.85
CA LEU A 245 28.07 -5.46 -3.25
C LEU A 245 29.58 -5.19 -3.39
N LEU A 246 30.08 -4.16 -2.71
CA LEU A 246 31.51 -3.81 -2.73
C LEU A 246 32.38 -4.94 -2.15
N GLY A 247 31.97 -5.53 -1.03
CA GLY A 247 32.66 -6.67 -0.43
C GLY A 247 32.75 -7.87 -1.39
N THR A 248 31.66 -8.18 -2.10
CA THR A 248 31.67 -9.24 -3.12
C THR A 248 32.54 -8.90 -4.33
N ALA A 249 32.56 -7.63 -4.76
CA ALA A 249 33.39 -7.18 -5.87
C ALA A 249 34.90 -7.25 -5.54
N MET A 250 35.26 -7.06 -4.27
CA MET A 250 36.63 -7.25 -3.78
C MET A 250 37.02 -8.73 -3.57
N GLY A 251 36.14 -9.67 -3.89
CA GLY A 251 36.39 -11.12 -3.74
C GLY A 251 36.12 -11.67 -2.34
N ALA A 252 35.65 -10.84 -1.40
CA ALA A 252 35.16 -11.36 -0.13
C ALA A 252 33.88 -12.18 -0.36
N SER A 253 33.67 -13.20 0.47
CA SER A 253 32.43 -14.01 0.48
C SER A 253 31.56 -13.67 1.72
N PRO A 254 31.10 -12.41 1.90
CA PRO A 254 30.43 -11.98 3.13
C PRO A 254 29.16 -12.77 3.41
N LEU A 255 28.40 -13.14 2.37
CA LEU A 255 27.21 -13.99 2.51
C LEU A 255 27.54 -15.39 3.04
N ARG A 256 28.68 -15.97 2.62
CA ARG A 256 29.11 -17.29 3.10
C ARG A 256 29.49 -17.23 4.58
N VAL A 257 30.22 -16.20 4.99
CA VAL A 257 30.58 -15.97 6.40
C VAL A 257 29.33 -15.71 7.25
N LEU A 258 28.42 -14.84 6.80
CA LEU A 258 27.23 -14.46 7.56
C LEU A 258 26.26 -15.64 7.77
N LEU A 259 26.17 -16.55 6.80
CA LEU A 259 25.22 -17.68 6.83
C LEU A 259 25.81 -19.00 7.34
N HIS A 260 27.13 -19.14 7.42
CA HIS A 260 27.80 -20.38 7.83
C HIS A 260 28.72 -20.23 9.05
N THR A 261 28.77 -19.04 9.68
CA THR A 261 29.55 -18.84 10.90
C THR A 261 28.64 -18.46 12.09
N PRO A 262 28.97 -18.92 13.32
CA PRO A 262 28.23 -18.56 14.53
C PRO A 262 28.25 -17.04 14.79
N ALA A 263 29.34 -16.35 14.46
CA ALA A 263 29.42 -14.89 14.55
C ALA A 263 28.42 -14.19 13.61
N GLY A 264 28.19 -14.75 12.40
CA GLY A 264 27.20 -14.28 11.45
C GLY A 264 25.76 -14.40 11.96
N PHE A 265 25.42 -15.53 12.59
CA PHE A 265 24.13 -15.71 13.25
C PHE A 265 23.92 -14.72 14.40
N GLY A 266 24.95 -14.46 15.20
CA GLY A 266 24.90 -13.44 16.26
C GLY A 266 24.59 -12.05 15.71
N CYS A 267 25.22 -11.68 14.60
CA CYS A 267 24.96 -10.40 13.92
C CYS A 267 23.53 -10.31 13.37
N LEU A 268 23.02 -11.38 12.75
CA LEU A 268 21.63 -11.45 12.25
C LEU A 268 20.60 -11.36 13.38
N ALA A 269 20.84 -12.08 14.48
CA ALA A 269 19.97 -12.04 15.65
C ALA A 269 19.95 -10.63 16.26
N LEU A 270 21.11 -9.98 16.37
CA LEU A 270 21.23 -8.62 16.86
C LEU A 270 20.50 -7.63 15.95
N ALA A 271 20.70 -7.71 14.63
CA ALA A 271 19.99 -6.86 13.66
C ALA A 271 18.47 -7.03 13.75
N GLY A 272 17.98 -8.27 13.83
CA GLY A 272 16.56 -8.56 14.01
C GLY A 272 16.00 -8.03 15.34
N ALA A 273 16.77 -8.10 16.42
CA ALA A 273 16.39 -7.57 17.73
C ALA A 273 16.29 -6.03 17.70
N LEU A 274 17.27 -5.34 17.08
CA LEU A 274 17.21 -3.89 16.91
C LEU A 274 16.02 -3.45 16.06
N GLU A 275 15.72 -4.15 14.95
CA GLU A 275 14.57 -3.83 14.11
C GLU A 275 13.24 -4.03 14.87
N ALA A 276 13.13 -5.14 15.62
CA ALA A 276 11.95 -5.40 16.46
C ALA A 276 11.77 -4.33 17.55
N ALA A 277 12.86 -3.92 18.21
CA ALA A 277 12.83 -2.85 19.20
C ALA A 277 12.39 -1.51 18.58
N GLY A 278 12.90 -1.19 17.38
CA GLY A 278 12.49 0.00 16.62
C GLY A 278 10.99 0.01 16.30
N LEU A 279 10.47 -1.11 15.79
CA LEU A 279 9.03 -1.26 15.49
C LEU A 279 8.16 -1.17 16.74
N TYR A 280 8.59 -1.78 17.85
CA TYR A 280 7.90 -1.70 19.13
C TYR A 280 7.86 -0.25 19.66
N TRP A 281 8.98 0.46 19.57
CA TRP A 281 9.06 1.86 19.98
C TRP A 281 8.15 2.76 19.14
N THR A 282 8.14 2.61 17.81
CA THR A 282 7.24 3.36 16.93
C THR A 282 5.77 3.05 17.22
N ALA A 283 5.42 1.77 17.43
CA ALA A 283 4.07 1.36 17.80
C ALA A 283 3.64 1.91 19.18
N ARG A 284 4.59 2.06 20.11
CA ARG A 284 4.34 2.66 21.42
C ARG A 284 4.06 4.15 21.31
N ILE A 285 4.87 4.90 20.56
CA ILE A 285 4.69 6.36 20.39
C ILE A 285 3.33 6.66 19.74
N THR A 286 2.98 5.93 18.67
CA THR A 286 1.71 6.10 17.97
C THR A 286 0.51 5.84 18.88
N ARG A 287 0.52 4.74 19.65
CA ARG A 287 -0.54 4.43 20.63
C ARG A 287 -0.64 5.43 21.79
N ALA A 288 0.47 6.07 22.16
CA ALA A 288 0.47 7.09 23.21
C ALA A 288 -0.13 8.42 22.71
N GLY A 289 -0.04 8.72 21.41
CA GLY A 289 -0.62 9.90 20.79
C GLY A 289 -2.15 9.84 20.64
N GLU A 290 -2.74 8.66 20.47
CA GLU A 290 -4.20 8.47 20.33
C GLU A 290 -4.99 8.65 21.65
N ARG A 291 -4.31 8.81 22.79
CA ARG A 291 -4.94 8.90 24.14
C ARG A 291 -4.90 10.30 24.77
N ARG A 292 -4.56 11.33 24.01
CA ARG A 292 -4.56 12.73 24.47
C ARG A 292 -5.52 13.55 23.62
#